data_AF-A0A2W5YTL3-F1
#
_entry.id   AF-A0A2W5YTL3-F1
#
_cell.length_a   1.000
_cell.length_b   1.000
_cell.length_c   1.000
_cell.angle_alpha   90.00
_cell.angle_beta   90.00
_cell.angle_gamma   90.00
#
_symmetry.space_group_name_H-M   'P 1'
#
loop_
_entity.id
_entity.type
_entity.pdbx_description
1 polymer ?
#
loop_
_entity_poly.entity_id
_entity_poly.type
_entity_poly.pdbx_seq_one_letter_code
_entity_poly.pdbx_strand_id
1 'polypeptide(L)' 'DDHTPLNAAGIPVIDLIDFDYPPWHTAEDTMDKLSAESLEIVGRVALYDLAQVELR' A
#
# COMPACT_ATOMS: atom_id res chain seq x y z
N ASP A 1 9.66 0.98 -7.27
CA ASP A 1 9.00 -0.28 -6.89
C ASP A 1 8.53 -1.00 -8.16
N ASP A 2 7.91 -2.16 -8.02
CA ASP A 2 7.40 -2.99 -9.11
C ASP A 2 6.39 -2.28 -10.03
N HIS A 3 5.84 -1.13 -9.59
CA HIS A 3 4.98 -0.29 -10.43
C HIS A 3 5.75 0.37 -11.60
N THR A 4 7.05 0.65 -11.48
CA THR A 4 7.78 1.49 -12.45
C THR A 4 7.74 0.95 -13.90
N PRO A 5 7.94 -0.36 -14.16
CA PRO A 5 7.78 -0.92 -15.51
C PRO A 5 6.35 -0.82 -16.06
N LEU A 6 5.32 -0.89 -15.19
CA LEU A 6 3.91 -0.77 -15.59
C LEU A 6 3.59 0.65 -16.05
N ASN A 7 4.04 1.65 -15.28
CA ASN A 7 3.92 3.07 -15.66
C ASN A 7 4.64 3.36 -16.98
N ALA A 8 5.82 2.78 -17.20
CA ALA A 8 6.57 2.93 -18.46
C ALA A 8 5.81 2.35 -19.68
N ALA A 9 4.97 1.33 -19.46
CA ALA A 9 4.08 0.75 -20.46
C ALA A 9 2.74 1.51 -20.61
N GLY A 10 2.54 2.61 -19.86
CA GLY A 10 1.31 3.40 -19.89
C GLY A 10 0.15 2.83 -19.06
N ILE A 11 0.42 1.85 -18.18
CA ILE A 11 -0.59 1.28 -17.28
C ILE A 11 -0.69 2.17 -16.04
N PRO A 12 -1.88 2.68 -15.69
CA PRO A 12 -2.06 3.47 -14.47
C PRO A 12 -1.96 2.57 -13.23
N VAL A 13 -1.14 2.98 -12.27
CA VAL A 13 -0.91 2.26 -11.01
C VAL A 13 -0.92 3.27 -9.85
N ILE A 14 -1.39 2.82 -8.69
CA ILE A 14 -1.27 3.53 -7.42
C ILE A 14 -0.20 2.83 -6.58
N ASP A 15 0.81 3.58 -6.15
CA ASP A 15 1.86 3.11 -5.24
C ASP A 15 1.47 3.45 -3.79
N LEU A 16 0.90 2.48 -3.07
CA LEU A 16 0.45 2.66 -1.69
C LEU A 16 1.56 2.23 -0.73
N ILE A 17 2.38 3.20 -0.31
CA ILE A 17 3.63 2.96 0.42
C ILE A 17 3.87 4.04 1.48
N ASP A 18 4.44 3.64 2.62
CA ASP A 18 4.95 4.54 3.65
C ASP A 18 6.48 4.61 3.53
N PHE A 19 6.99 5.76 3.08
CA PHE A 19 8.43 5.99 2.93
C PHE A 19 9.13 6.38 4.23
N ASP A 20 8.37 6.68 5.29
CA ASP A 20 8.88 7.18 6.57
C ASP A 20 8.88 6.09 7.66
N TYR A 21 8.69 4.80 7.31
CA TYR A 21 8.68 3.66 8.25
C TYR A 21 10.10 3.34 8.77
N PRO A 22 10.46 3.74 10.01
CA PRO A 22 11.86 3.69 10.47
C PRO A 22 12.48 2.27 10.56
N PRO A 23 11.73 1.21 10.91
CA PRO A 23 12.28 -0.14 10.93
C PRO A 23 12.66 -0.70 9.56
N TRP A 24 12.23 -0.10 8.45
CA TRP A 24 12.47 -0.60 7.10
C TRP A 24 13.95 -0.95 6.87
N HIS A 25 14.20 -2.15 6.33
CA HIS A 25 15.55 -2.68 6.06
C HIS A 25 16.46 -2.79 7.29
N THR A 26 15.88 -2.91 8.49
CA THR A 26 16.61 -3.24 9.72
C THR A 26 16.15 -4.58 10.30
N ALA A 27 16.90 -5.11 11.26
CA ALA A 27 16.47 -6.28 12.03
C ALA A 27 15.29 -5.99 12.99
N GLU A 28 14.91 -4.72 13.14
CA GLU A 28 13.79 -4.31 13.99
C GLU A 28 12.43 -4.41 13.27
N ASP A 29 12.41 -4.67 11.97
CA ASP A 29 11.18 -4.91 11.20
C ASP A 29 10.58 -6.28 11.57
N THR A 30 9.89 -6.30 12.70
CA THR A 30 9.36 -7.50 13.34
C THR A 30 7.87 -7.36 13.63
N MET A 31 7.19 -8.50 13.88
CA MET A 31 5.73 -8.57 14.02
C MET A 31 5.13 -7.65 15.10
N ASP A 32 5.89 -7.30 16.14
CA ASP A 32 5.44 -6.40 17.20
C ASP A 32 5.31 -4.93 16.76
N LYS A 33 5.78 -4.57 15.55
CA LYS A 33 5.63 -3.23 14.97
C LYS A 33 4.34 -3.10 14.16
N LEU A 34 3.63 -4.22 13.95
CA LEU A 34 2.37 -4.23 13.21
C LEU A 34 1.20 -3.72 14.07
N SER A 35 0.31 -2.97 13.44
CA SER A 35 -0.96 -2.52 14.02
C SER A 35 -2.13 -3.12 13.27
N ALA A 36 -2.94 -3.95 13.96
CA ALA A 36 -4.14 -4.52 13.38
C ALA A 36 -5.15 -3.44 12.94
N GLU A 37 -5.28 -2.38 13.73
CA GLU A 37 -6.13 -1.23 13.41
C GLU A 37 -5.66 -0.51 12.14
N SER A 38 -4.35 -0.27 12.00
CA SER A 38 -3.80 0.38 10.81
C SER A 38 -4.02 -0.46 9.55
N LEU A 39 -3.82 -1.78 9.63
CA LEU A 39 -4.09 -2.71 8.52
C LEU A 39 -5.58 -2.72 8.13
N GLU A 40 -6.49 -2.69 9.11
CA GLU A 40 -7.93 -2.59 8.84
C GLU A 40 -8.27 -1.29 8.12
N ILE A 41 -7.75 -0.14 8.58
CA ILE A 41 -8.00 1.17 7.97
C ILE A 41 -7.56 1.17 6.50
N VAL A 42 -6.33 0.73 6.23
CA VAL A 42 -5.79 0.68 4.86
C VAL A 42 -6.64 -0.26 3.97
N GLY A 43 -6.98 -1.44 4.48
CA GLY A 43 -7.84 -2.40 3.76
C GLY A 43 -9.22 -1.83 3.43
N ARG A 44 -9.87 -1.14 4.38
CA ARG A 44 -11.18 -0.51 4.16
C ARG A 44 -11.13 0.61 3.13
N VAL A 45 -10.07 1.43 3.14
CA VAL A 45 -9.89 2.49 2.14
C VAL A 45 -9.67 1.90 0.75
N ALA A 46 -8.81 0.88 0.62
CA ALA A 46 -8.58 0.21 -0.65
C ALA A 46 -9.85 -0.46 -1.21
N LEU A 47 -10.63 -1.13 -0.35
CA LEU A 47 -11.92 -1.72 -0.75
C LEU A 47 -12.93 -0.66 -1.18
N TYR A 48 -12.99 0.46 -0.47
CA TYR A 48 -13.87 1.57 -0.83
C TYR A 48 -13.51 2.12 -2.20
N ASP A 49 -12.22 2.40 -2.47
CA ASP A 49 -11.76 2.92 -3.75
C ASP A 49 -12.06 1.96 -4.91
N LEU A 50 -11.77 0.66 -4.73
CA LEU A 50 -12.09 -0.36 -5.73
C LEU A 50 -13.59 -0.38 -6.07
N ALA A 51 -14.45 -0.35 -5.05
CA ALA A 51 -15.90 -0.30 -5.26
C ALA A 51 -16.34 0.99 -6.00
N GLN A 52 -15.68 2.13 -5.74
CA GLN A 52 -15.97 3.36 -6.49
C GLN A 52 -15.52 3.28 -7.96
N VAL A 53 -14.43 2.57 -8.26
CA VAL A 53 -13.95 2.35 -9.64
C VAL A 53 -14.88 1.42 -10.41
N GLU A 54 -15.33 0.32 -9.81
CA GLU A 54 -16.25 -0.63 -10.47
C GLU A 54 -17.65 -0.05 -10.74
N LEU A 55 -18.07 0.94 -9.94
CA LEU A 55 -19.38 1.60 -10.07
C LEU A 55 -19.37 2.80 -11.04
N ARG A 56 -18.22 3.12 -11.66
CA ARG A 56 -18.09 4.13 -12.72
C ARG A 56 -18.21 3.50 -14.10
#